data_AF-A0A8B4G0Q4-F1
#
_entry.id   AF-A0A8B4G0Q4-F1
#
_cell.length_a   1.000
_cell.length_b   1.000
_cell.length_c   1.000
_cell.angle_alpha   90.00
_cell.angle_beta   90.00
_cell.angle_gamma   90.00
#
_symmetry.space_group_name_H-M   'P 1'
#
loop_
_entity.id
_entity.type
_entity.pdbx_description
1 polymer ?
#
loop_
_entity_poly.entity_id
_entity_poly.type
_entity_poly.pdbx_seq_one_letter_code
_entity_poly.pdbx_strand_id
1 'polypeptide(L)'
;MGTKINKTCLGGLLLALMLSACAQPQAQVQTPPAGQPAWAEQVSKAANLYRVDDKLYRSEQPVEEDVELLQSLNVKSVVNLRYFNRSGDRKVLADRGIALFNQPLLTWRITPKQVAETLYLIEQQQAEGTVLIHCYHGADRTGLIAGMYRIIYQGWTVEQAKNEMRHGPYGFHSIWRNIEDLFTEENVRQVRTHLQQLRSQPK
;
A
#
# COMPACT_ATOMS: atom_id res chain seq x y z
N MET A 1 -46.31 -78.24 19.65
CA MET A 1 -46.24 -76.82 20.08
C MET A 1 -44.78 -76.42 20.09
N GLY A 2 -44.37 -75.56 19.16
CA GLY A 2 -42.95 -75.21 19.02
C GLY A 2 -42.65 -74.48 17.74
N THR A 3 -42.77 -73.15 17.83
CA THR A 3 -41.91 -72.13 17.21
C THR A 3 -41.96 -71.91 15.69
N LYS A 4 -42.32 -70.66 15.37
CA LYS A 4 -42.40 -69.99 14.07
C LYS A 4 -41.08 -69.25 13.74
N ILE A 5 -40.97 -68.85 12.45
CA ILE A 5 -40.19 -67.74 11.85
C ILE A 5 -38.71 -68.08 11.55
N ASN A 6 -38.30 -68.33 10.28
CA ASN A 6 -38.15 -67.49 9.07
C ASN A 6 -36.95 -66.52 9.08
N LYS A 7 -36.07 -66.69 8.07
CA LYS A 7 -35.45 -65.67 7.16
C LYS A 7 -34.51 -64.65 7.86
N THR A 8 -33.31 -64.28 7.41
CA THR A 8 -32.83 -63.94 6.05
C THR A 8 -31.32 -63.64 6.16
N CYS A 9 -30.52 -64.07 5.18
CA CYS A 9 -29.26 -63.42 4.82
C CYS A 9 -29.53 -62.05 4.19
N LEU A 10 -28.76 -61.00 4.48
CA LEU A 10 -28.16 -60.11 3.46
C LEU A 10 -27.29 -59.00 4.06
N GLY A 11 -26.05 -58.92 3.56
CA GLY A 11 -25.43 -57.68 3.08
C GLY A 11 -25.00 -56.63 4.12
N GLY A 12 -23.77 -56.75 4.62
CA GLY A 12 -23.07 -55.60 5.19
C GLY A 12 -22.64 -54.63 4.08
N LEU A 13 -23.28 -53.46 4.00
CA LEU A 13 -22.93 -52.37 3.11
C LEU A 13 -21.86 -51.49 3.80
N LEU A 14 -20.59 -51.64 3.40
CA LEU A 14 -19.50 -50.76 3.82
C LEU A 14 -19.62 -49.43 3.08
N LEU A 15 -20.18 -48.42 3.76
CA LEU A 15 -20.32 -47.06 3.26
C LEU A 15 -18.96 -46.34 3.36
N ALA A 16 -18.23 -46.27 2.25
CA ALA A 16 -16.99 -45.50 2.15
C ALA A 16 -17.32 -43.99 2.13
N LEU A 17 -17.14 -43.32 3.28
CA LEU A 17 -17.20 -41.87 3.42
C LEU A 17 -16.00 -41.24 2.68
N MET A 18 -16.24 -40.76 1.46
CA MET A 18 -15.33 -39.89 0.73
C MET A 18 -15.27 -38.54 1.46
N LEU A 19 -14.26 -38.36 2.32
CA LEU A 19 -13.90 -37.06 2.89
C LEU A 19 -13.36 -36.18 1.76
N SER A 20 -14.25 -35.42 1.13
CA SER A 20 -13.87 -34.32 0.24
C SER A 20 -13.14 -33.26 1.07
N ALA A 21 -11.81 -33.31 1.06
CA ALA A 21 -10.97 -32.24 1.58
C ALA A 21 -11.19 -31.00 0.69
N CYS A 22 -11.94 -30.03 1.18
CA CYS A 22 -12.00 -28.70 0.58
C CYS A 22 -10.62 -28.05 0.70
N ALA A 23 -9.78 -28.20 -0.32
CA ALA A 23 -8.57 -27.39 -0.45
C ALA A 23 -9.00 -25.93 -0.64
N GLN A 24 -8.89 -25.12 0.40
CA GLN A 24 -9.05 -23.67 0.27
C GLN A 24 -7.89 -23.13 -0.59
N PRO A 25 -8.15 -22.26 -1.57
CA PRO A 25 -7.08 -21.60 -2.30
C PRO A 25 -6.24 -20.78 -1.31
N GLN A 26 -4.99 -21.19 -1.11
CA GLN A 26 -4.02 -20.35 -0.39
C GLN A 26 -3.80 -19.09 -1.22
N ALA A 27 -4.17 -17.93 -0.69
CA ALA A 27 -3.86 -16.65 -1.31
C ALA A 27 -2.34 -16.57 -1.47
N GLN A 28 -1.84 -16.59 -2.71
CA GLN A 28 -0.43 -16.43 -3.00
C GLN A 28 0.01 -15.05 -2.50
N VAL A 29 0.90 -15.03 -1.50
CA VAL A 29 1.57 -13.80 -1.09
C VAL A 29 2.39 -13.34 -2.29
N GLN A 30 2.05 -12.20 -2.86
CA GLN A 30 2.78 -11.62 -3.99
C GLN A 30 4.14 -11.18 -3.49
N THR A 31 5.18 -11.94 -3.83
CA THR A 31 6.57 -11.61 -3.51
C THR A 31 7.25 -10.97 -4.73
N PRO A 32 8.23 -10.08 -4.52
CA PRO A 32 9.05 -9.57 -5.61
C PRO A 32 9.70 -10.71 -6.42
N PRO A 33 9.93 -10.53 -7.73
CA PRO A 33 10.71 -11.46 -8.53
C PRO A 33 12.10 -11.69 -7.94
N ALA A 34 12.66 -12.87 -8.22
CA ALA A 34 14.00 -13.23 -7.76
C ALA A 34 15.04 -12.16 -8.16
N GLY A 35 15.86 -11.74 -7.20
CA GLY A 35 16.89 -10.71 -7.41
C GLY A 35 16.39 -9.26 -7.32
N GLN A 36 15.11 -9.02 -7.03
CA GLN A 36 14.61 -7.67 -6.73
C GLN A 36 14.58 -7.39 -5.21
N PRO A 37 14.69 -6.12 -4.80
CA PRO A 37 14.53 -5.73 -3.41
C PRO A 37 13.15 -6.11 -2.86
N ALA A 38 13.07 -6.27 -1.53
CA ALA A 38 11.81 -6.51 -0.84
C ALA A 38 10.82 -5.36 -1.07
N TRP A 39 9.56 -5.70 -1.35
CA TRP A 39 8.46 -4.73 -1.40
C TRP A 39 8.00 -4.31 0.00
N ALA A 40 7.12 -3.32 0.08
CA ALA A 40 6.59 -2.82 1.35
C ALA A 40 5.90 -3.95 2.15
N GLU A 41 6.21 -4.03 3.44
CA GLU A 41 5.73 -5.06 4.36
C GLU A 41 4.28 -4.79 4.77
N GLN A 42 3.42 -5.81 4.76
CA GLN A 42 2.02 -5.66 5.13
C GLN A 42 1.85 -5.46 6.63
N VAL A 43 1.15 -4.39 7.02
CA VAL A 43 0.86 -4.05 8.42
C VAL A 43 -0.62 -4.27 8.73
N SER A 44 -1.51 -3.74 7.89
CA SER A 44 -2.95 -3.99 7.97
C SER A 44 -3.53 -4.11 6.57
N LYS A 45 -4.04 -5.30 6.24
CA LYS A 45 -4.70 -5.54 4.95
C LYS A 45 -5.97 -4.70 4.79
N ALA A 46 -6.72 -4.51 5.87
CA ALA A 46 -8.00 -3.78 5.85
C ALA A 46 -7.82 -2.30 5.50
N ALA A 47 -6.71 -1.69 5.95
CA ALA A 47 -6.38 -0.29 5.68
C ALA A 47 -5.50 -0.10 4.43
N ASN A 48 -5.23 -1.18 3.69
CA ASN A 48 -4.19 -1.23 2.66
C ASN A 48 -2.85 -0.64 3.17
N LEU A 49 -2.53 -0.83 4.45
CA LEU A 49 -1.41 -0.21 5.16
C LEU A 49 -0.17 -1.09 5.11
N TYR A 50 0.90 -0.53 4.57
CA TYR A 50 2.20 -1.19 4.41
C TYR A 50 3.34 -0.29 4.86
N ARG A 51 4.39 -0.91 5.39
CA ARG A 51 5.64 -0.25 5.77
C ARG A 51 6.60 -0.25 4.58
N VAL A 52 6.93 0.93 4.07
CA VAL A 52 7.89 1.10 2.96
C VAL A 52 9.31 0.97 3.50
N ASP A 53 9.61 1.65 4.60
CA ASP A 53 10.83 1.51 5.39
C ASP A 53 10.58 1.94 6.86
N ASP A 54 11.65 2.15 7.62
CA ASP A 54 11.55 2.53 9.04
C ASP A 54 10.86 3.87 9.30
N LYS A 55 10.79 4.76 8.30
CA LYS A 55 10.27 6.13 8.43
C LYS A 55 9.09 6.44 7.53
N LEU A 56 8.70 5.55 6.62
CA LEU A 56 7.60 5.76 5.68
C LEU A 56 6.63 4.58 5.64
N TYR A 57 5.35 4.89 5.81
CA TYR A 57 4.23 3.99 5.58
C TYR A 57 3.39 4.49 4.40
N ARG A 58 2.70 3.56 3.75
CA ARG A 58 1.71 3.83 2.69
C ARG A 58 0.37 3.20 3.05
N SER A 59 -0.74 3.86 2.77
CA SER A 59 -2.07 3.28 3.02
C SER A 59 -3.15 3.76 2.06
N GLU A 60 -4.32 3.13 2.18
CA GLU A 60 -5.60 3.73 1.82
C GLU A 60 -5.94 4.94 2.73
N GLN A 61 -7.02 5.67 2.43
CA GLN A 61 -7.51 6.71 3.34
C GLN A 61 -7.68 6.16 4.78
N PRO A 62 -7.09 6.79 5.80
CA PRO A 62 -7.30 6.38 7.17
C PRO A 62 -8.75 6.55 7.61
N VAL A 63 -9.22 5.62 8.44
CA VAL A 63 -10.49 5.70 9.16
C VAL A 63 -10.25 5.79 10.67
N GLU A 64 -11.31 5.99 11.45
CA GLU A 64 -11.18 6.16 12.91
C GLU A 64 -10.53 4.94 13.58
N GLU A 65 -10.85 3.74 13.07
CA GLU A 65 -10.33 2.46 13.54
C GLU A 65 -8.81 2.31 13.34
N ASP A 66 -8.21 3.08 12.41
CA ASP A 66 -6.78 3.01 12.14
C ASP A 66 -5.96 3.86 13.12
N VAL A 67 -6.58 4.83 13.82
CA VAL A 67 -5.85 5.87 14.57
C VAL A 67 -4.94 5.29 15.65
N GLU A 68 -5.43 4.34 16.45
CA GLU A 68 -4.62 3.69 17.49
C GLU A 68 -3.44 2.93 16.90
N LEU A 69 -3.65 2.25 15.76
CA LEU A 69 -2.58 1.58 15.03
C LEU A 69 -1.54 2.59 14.54
N LEU A 70 -1.96 3.70 13.91
CA LEU A 70 -1.06 4.74 13.45
C LEU A 70 -0.22 5.35 14.60
N GLN A 71 -0.84 5.56 15.76
CA GLN A 71 -0.13 6.03 16.96
C GLN A 71 0.90 5.00 17.46
N SER A 72 0.54 3.71 17.48
CA SER A 72 1.46 2.63 17.87
C SER A 72 2.67 2.48 16.93
N LEU A 73 2.49 2.82 15.65
CA LEU A 73 3.54 2.87 14.64
C LEU A 73 4.37 4.18 14.67
N ASN A 74 4.09 5.04 15.66
CA ASN A 74 4.71 6.35 15.84
C ASN A 74 4.55 7.27 14.62
N VAL A 75 3.42 7.17 13.89
CA VAL A 75 3.09 8.10 12.82
C VAL A 75 2.85 9.48 13.42
N LYS A 76 3.69 10.45 13.06
CA LYS A 76 3.56 11.85 13.48
C LYS A 76 2.89 12.72 12.44
N SER A 77 2.98 12.32 11.18
CA SER A 77 2.46 13.11 10.07
C SER A 77 1.79 12.24 9.02
N VAL A 78 0.65 12.70 8.51
CA VAL A 78 -0.09 12.11 7.40
C VAL A 78 -0.07 13.07 6.21
N VAL A 79 0.42 12.60 5.06
CA VAL A 79 0.43 13.32 3.78
C VAL A 79 -0.70 12.79 2.90
N ASN A 80 -1.72 13.61 2.75
CA ASN A 80 -2.90 13.32 1.94
C ASN A 80 -2.69 13.75 0.49
N LEU A 81 -2.64 12.78 -0.42
CA LEU A 81 -2.45 12.98 -1.86
C LEU A 81 -3.77 13.14 -2.64
N ARG A 82 -4.92 13.05 -1.97
CA ARG A 82 -6.24 13.17 -2.60
C ARG A 82 -6.44 14.58 -3.15
N TYR A 83 -6.96 14.66 -4.37
CA TYR A 83 -7.27 15.94 -4.99
C TYR A 83 -8.61 16.50 -4.51
N PHE A 84 -9.66 15.67 -4.50
CA PHE A 84 -11.01 16.04 -4.06
C PHE A 84 -11.31 15.49 -2.66
N ASN A 85 -12.28 16.10 -1.96
CA ASN A 85 -12.84 15.62 -0.69
C ASN A 85 -11.78 15.27 0.37
N ARG A 86 -11.20 16.29 1.01
CA ARG A 86 -10.09 16.14 2.00
C ARG A 86 -10.50 16.37 3.45
N SER A 87 -11.79 16.62 3.71
CA SER A 87 -12.29 16.95 5.06
C SER A 87 -12.36 15.74 5.99
N GLY A 88 -12.46 14.52 5.45
CA GLY A 88 -12.54 13.28 6.24
C GLY A 88 -11.33 13.10 7.16
N ASP A 89 -10.12 13.24 6.61
CA ASP A 89 -8.88 13.05 7.37
C ASP A 89 -8.75 14.06 8.52
N ARG A 90 -9.25 15.30 8.35
CA ARG A 90 -9.28 16.28 9.44
C ARG A 90 -10.12 15.79 10.61
N LYS A 91 -11.25 15.13 10.34
CA LYS A 91 -12.12 14.59 11.38
C LYS A 91 -11.47 13.41 12.08
N VAL A 92 -10.91 12.47 11.31
CA VAL A 92 -10.26 11.25 11.82
C VAL A 92 -9.03 11.57 12.68
N LEU A 93 -8.24 12.58 12.29
CA LEU A 93 -6.96 12.90 12.93
C LEU A 93 -7.04 14.04 13.95
N ALA A 94 -8.20 14.67 14.14
CA ALA A 94 -8.37 15.79 15.06
C ALA A 94 -7.98 15.40 16.50
N ASP A 95 -7.14 16.22 17.13
CA ASP A 95 -6.69 16.04 18.52
C ASP A 95 -6.02 14.69 18.82
N ARG A 96 -5.50 13.99 17.78
CA ARG A 96 -4.81 12.70 17.91
C ARG A 96 -3.29 12.79 17.96
N GLY A 97 -2.72 14.00 17.94
CA GLY A 97 -1.27 14.20 17.90
C GLY A 97 -0.62 13.81 16.57
N ILE A 98 -1.39 13.73 15.49
CA ILE A 98 -0.94 13.43 14.14
C ILE A 98 -1.18 14.67 13.26
N ALA A 99 -0.12 15.22 12.70
CA ALA A 99 -0.19 16.38 11.82
C ALA A 99 -0.69 15.97 10.42
N LEU A 100 -1.67 16.70 9.88
CA LEU A 100 -2.22 16.45 8.54
C LEU A 100 -1.69 17.47 7.53
N PHE A 101 -1.02 16.99 6.49
CA PHE A 101 -0.54 17.79 5.36
C PHE A 101 -1.30 17.41 4.10
N ASN A 102 -1.90 18.39 3.43
CA ASN A 102 -2.63 18.16 2.19
C ASN A 102 -1.77 18.53 0.98
N GLN A 103 -1.36 17.52 0.21
CA GLN A 103 -0.54 17.66 -1.00
C GLN A 103 -1.30 17.07 -2.21
N PRO A 104 -2.36 17.76 -2.69
CA PRO A 104 -3.29 17.19 -3.66
C PRO A 104 -2.64 16.92 -5.02
N LEU A 105 -2.75 15.69 -5.52
CA LEU A 105 -2.25 15.29 -6.85
C LEU A 105 -3.41 14.97 -7.78
N LEU A 106 -3.52 15.72 -8.89
CA LEU A 106 -4.50 15.46 -9.95
C LEU A 106 -3.98 14.32 -10.82
N THR A 107 -4.59 13.14 -10.71
CA THR A 107 -4.06 11.87 -11.22
C THR A 107 -3.59 11.94 -12.68
N TRP A 108 -4.32 12.61 -13.57
CA TRP A 108 -4.00 12.71 -15.00
C TRP A 108 -3.05 13.86 -15.38
N ARG A 109 -2.56 14.65 -14.43
CA ARG A 109 -1.68 15.80 -14.69
C ARG A 109 -0.63 16.02 -13.58
N ILE A 110 -0.11 14.94 -13.01
CA ILE A 110 0.97 15.01 -12.02
C ILE A 110 2.28 15.39 -12.74
N THR A 111 3.07 16.27 -12.13
CA THR A 111 4.35 16.74 -12.67
C THR A 111 5.53 16.29 -11.80
N PRO A 112 6.76 16.18 -12.36
CA PRO A 112 7.98 15.93 -11.59
C PRO A 112 8.20 16.93 -10.45
N LYS A 113 7.85 18.20 -10.65
CA LYS A 113 7.90 19.23 -9.60
C LYS A 113 7.01 18.90 -8.40
N GLN A 114 5.77 18.48 -8.64
CA GLN A 114 4.84 18.11 -7.56
C GLN A 114 5.29 16.84 -6.83
N VAL A 115 5.88 15.87 -7.54
CA VAL A 115 6.51 14.71 -6.92
C VAL A 115 7.64 15.17 -6.00
N ALA A 116 8.55 16.02 -6.48
CA ALA A 116 9.65 16.55 -5.68
C ALA A 116 9.18 17.33 -4.44
N GLU A 117 8.15 18.18 -4.58
CA GLU A 117 7.53 18.89 -3.45
C GLU A 117 6.96 17.92 -2.40
N THR A 118 6.33 16.83 -2.85
CA THR A 118 5.79 15.79 -1.97
C THR A 118 6.90 15.03 -1.25
N LEU A 119 7.95 14.63 -1.98
CA LEU A 119 9.10 13.95 -1.40
C LEU A 119 9.85 14.84 -0.40
N TYR A 120 10.00 16.13 -0.71
CA TYR A 120 10.59 17.10 0.20
C TYR A 120 9.75 17.27 1.47
N LEU A 121 8.42 17.34 1.36
CA LEU A 121 7.53 17.35 2.52
C LEU A 121 7.71 16.10 3.38
N ILE A 122 7.80 14.91 2.77
CA ILE A 122 8.06 13.66 3.48
C ILE A 122 9.40 13.76 4.23
N GLU A 123 10.49 14.22 3.59
CA GLU A 123 11.80 14.42 4.25
C GLU A 123 11.69 15.32 5.49
N GLN A 124 11.01 16.46 5.38
CA GLN A 124 10.87 17.38 6.51
C GLN A 124 10.10 16.74 7.66
N GLN A 125 9.04 15.99 7.36
CA GLN A 125 8.23 15.33 8.38
C GLN A 125 8.91 14.10 9.00
N GLN A 126 9.81 13.44 8.27
CA GLN A 126 10.64 12.34 8.76
C GLN A 126 11.68 12.78 9.82
N ALA A 127 11.89 14.08 10.00
CA ALA A 127 12.67 14.64 11.11
C ALA A 127 11.89 14.62 12.44
N GLU A 128 10.55 14.68 12.38
CA GLU A 128 9.67 14.70 13.55
C GLU A 128 9.19 13.29 13.95
N GLY A 129 9.12 12.37 12.99
CA GLY A 129 8.77 10.98 13.24
C GLY A 129 8.37 10.24 11.97
N THR A 130 7.66 9.13 12.12
CA THR A 130 7.22 8.33 10.98
C THR A 130 6.15 9.07 10.18
N VAL A 131 6.22 8.98 8.85
CA VAL A 131 5.25 9.59 7.93
C VAL A 131 4.36 8.53 7.29
N LEU A 132 3.06 8.80 7.21
CA LEU A 132 2.11 8.04 6.40
C LEU A 132 1.75 8.83 5.14
N ILE A 133 1.84 8.22 3.96
CA ILE A 133 1.29 8.77 2.71
C ILE A 133 0.04 7.98 2.30
N HIS A 134 -1.01 8.67 1.86
CA HIS A 134 -2.21 7.99 1.34
C HIS A 134 -2.87 8.75 0.19
N CYS A 135 -3.78 8.06 -0.51
CA CYS A 135 -4.69 8.67 -1.47
C CYS A 135 -6.13 8.18 -1.22
N TYR A 136 -6.91 7.83 -2.27
CA TYR A 136 -8.23 7.22 -2.05
C TYR A 136 -8.11 5.75 -1.68
N HIS A 137 -7.49 4.95 -2.55
CA HIS A 137 -7.33 3.49 -2.41
C HIS A 137 -5.92 3.06 -1.98
N GLY A 138 -4.98 4.01 -1.78
CA GLY A 138 -3.59 3.69 -1.47
C GLY A 138 -2.77 3.05 -2.59
N ALA A 139 -3.34 2.98 -3.79
CA ALA A 139 -2.76 2.28 -4.93
C ALA A 139 -1.97 3.20 -5.89
N ASP A 140 -2.63 4.21 -6.47
CA ASP A 140 -2.09 4.89 -7.67
C ASP A 140 -1.17 6.08 -7.34
N ARG A 141 -1.72 7.18 -6.79
CA ARG A 141 -0.89 8.35 -6.37
C ARG A 141 0.07 7.97 -5.25
N THR A 142 -0.39 7.14 -4.32
CA THR A 142 0.47 6.59 -3.28
C THR A 142 1.57 5.73 -3.88
N GLY A 143 1.25 4.87 -4.86
CA GLY A 143 2.24 4.05 -5.57
C GLY A 143 3.27 4.89 -6.34
N LEU A 144 2.85 5.97 -6.99
CA LEU A 144 3.74 6.92 -7.65
C LEU A 144 4.75 7.53 -6.66
N ILE A 145 4.26 8.07 -5.54
CA ILE A 145 5.12 8.73 -4.54
C ILE A 145 6.02 7.70 -3.86
N ALA A 146 5.49 6.53 -3.48
CA ALA A 146 6.29 5.44 -2.89
C ALA A 146 7.37 4.95 -3.86
N GLY A 147 7.04 4.72 -5.13
CA GLY A 147 8.02 4.28 -6.14
C GLY A 147 9.09 5.32 -6.42
N MET A 148 8.73 6.60 -6.51
CA MET A 148 9.70 7.70 -6.66
C MET A 148 10.58 7.82 -5.40
N TYR A 149 10.02 7.62 -4.22
CA TYR A 149 10.79 7.53 -2.98
C TYR A 149 11.81 6.37 -3.02
N ARG A 150 11.42 5.17 -3.48
CA ARG A 150 12.35 4.03 -3.67
C ARG A 150 13.53 4.40 -4.58
N ILE A 151 13.27 5.04 -5.71
CA ILE A 151 14.31 5.43 -6.67
C ILE A 151 15.25 6.48 -6.08
N ILE A 152 14.70 7.50 -5.41
CA ILE A 152 15.46 8.67 -4.95
C ILE A 152 16.27 8.36 -3.69
N TYR A 153 15.71 7.63 -2.73
CA TYR A 153 16.34 7.42 -1.42
C TYR A 153 16.93 6.03 -1.22
N GLN A 154 16.44 5.03 -1.95
CA GLN A 154 16.85 3.64 -1.77
C GLN A 154 17.60 3.07 -2.99
N GLY A 155 17.83 3.90 -4.01
CA GLY A 155 18.62 3.54 -5.18
C GLY A 155 17.98 2.49 -6.09
N TRP A 156 16.65 2.29 -5.99
CA TRP A 156 15.96 1.37 -6.88
C TRP A 156 16.01 1.87 -8.32
N THR A 157 16.02 0.92 -9.26
CA THR A 157 15.84 1.25 -10.67
C THR A 157 14.38 1.63 -10.94
N VAL A 158 14.16 2.36 -12.04
CA VAL A 158 12.82 2.67 -12.55
C VAL A 158 11.96 1.41 -12.67
N GLU A 159 12.52 0.32 -13.22
CA GLU A 159 11.77 -0.92 -13.41
C GLU A 159 11.44 -1.64 -12.10
N GLN A 160 12.33 -1.62 -11.09
CA GLN A 160 12.02 -2.17 -9.77
C GLN A 160 10.85 -1.43 -9.12
N ALA A 161 10.84 -0.09 -9.17
CA ALA A 161 9.77 0.72 -8.60
C ALA A 161 8.44 0.52 -9.35
N LYS A 162 8.47 0.47 -10.69
CA LYS A 162 7.28 0.14 -11.50
C LYS A 162 6.76 -1.25 -11.18
N ASN A 163 7.65 -2.21 -10.93
CA ASN A 163 7.27 -3.57 -10.61
C ASN A 163 6.55 -3.67 -9.25
N GLU A 164 7.07 -3.03 -8.21
CA GLU A 164 6.38 -2.94 -6.90
C GLU A 164 5.03 -2.24 -7.04
N MET A 165 4.97 -1.12 -7.78
CA MET A 165 3.72 -0.40 -7.97
C MET A 165 2.65 -1.26 -8.66
N ARG A 166 3.01 -1.96 -9.74
CA ARG A 166 2.05 -2.73 -10.56
C ARG A 166 1.63 -4.04 -9.92
N HIS A 167 2.59 -4.76 -9.35
CA HIS A 167 2.41 -6.16 -8.96
C HIS A 167 2.42 -6.36 -7.45
N GLY A 168 2.71 -5.31 -6.67
CA GLY A 168 2.53 -5.33 -5.23
C GLY A 168 1.05 -5.47 -4.85
N PRO A 169 0.75 -5.97 -3.64
CA PRO A 169 -0.60 -6.29 -3.18
C PRO A 169 -1.42 -5.04 -2.79
N TYR A 170 -1.23 -3.93 -3.51
CA TYR A 170 -1.80 -2.62 -3.22
C TYR A 170 -3.02 -2.27 -4.09
N GLY A 171 -3.24 -3.03 -5.17
CA GLY A 171 -4.40 -2.85 -6.06
C GLY A 171 -4.24 -1.75 -7.12
N PHE A 172 -3.07 -1.60 -7.74
CA PHE A 172 -2.84 -0.60 -8.79
C PHE A 172 -3.82 -0.73 -9.96
N HIS A 173 -4.43 0.39 -10.35
CA HIS A 173 -5.40 0.41 -11.45
C HIS A 173 -4.66 0.66 -12.78
N SER A 174 -4.57 -0.38 -13.61
CA SER A 174 -3.87 -0.36 -14.90
C SER A 174 -4.40 0.67 -15.91
N ILE A 175 -5.58 1.24 -15.69
CA ILE A 175 -6.11 2.35 -16.49
C ILE A 175 -5.22 3.60 -16.41
N TRP A 176 -4.49 3.80 -15.31
CA TRP A 176 -3.60 4.94 -15.09
C TRP A 176 -2.23 4.77 -15.76
N ARG A 177 -2.23 4.59 -17.08
CA ARG A 177 -0.98 4.53 -17.88
C ARG A 177 -0.11 5.76 -17.68
N ASN A 178 -0.74 6.93 -17.52
CA ASN A 178 -0.02 8.19 -17.29
C ASN A 178 0.76 8.23 -15.97
N ILE A 179 0.39 7.44 -14.96
CA ILE A 179 1.19 7.31 -13.72
C ILE A 179 2.43 6.48 -14.01
N GLU A 180 2.29 5.41 -14.77
CA GLU A 180 3.43 4.60 -15.20
C GLU A 180 4.39 5.42 -16.07
N ASP A 181 3.88 6.26 -16.97
CA ASP A 181 4.67 7.13 -17.85
C ASP A 181 5.49 8.18 -17.07
N LEU A 182 5.19 8.40 -15.79
CA LEU A 182 6.03 9.25 -14.93
C LEU A 182 7.32 8.55 -14.51
N PHE A 183 7.37 7.22 -14.55
CA PHE A 183 8.57 6.45 -14.24
C PHE A 183 9.49 6.34 -15.46
N THR A 184 10.21 7.44 -15.73
CA THR A 184 11.28 7.50 -16.73
C THR A 184 12.53 8.10 -16.12
N GLU A 185 13.71 7.77 -16.65
CA GLU A 185 14.97 8.37 -16.21
C GLU A 185 14.97 9.90 -16.31
N GLU A 186 14.30 10.43 -17.34
CA GLU A 186 14.12 11.87 -17.54
C GLU A 186 13.35 12.50 -16.38
N ASN A 187 12.19 11.94 -16.03
CA ASN A 187 11.38 12.45 -14.94
C ASN A 187 12.08 12.28 -13.58
N VAL A 188 12.77 11.16 -13.36
CA VAL A 188 13.60 10.96 -12.16
C VAL A 188 14.66 12.05 -12.05
N ARG A 189 15.34 12.40 -13.15
CA ARG A 189 16.30 13.50 -13.19
C ARG A 189 15.64 14.84 -12.87
N GLN A 190 14.46 15.13 -13.42
CA GLN A 190 13.72 16.36 -13.10
C GLN A 190 13.29 16.41 -11.63
N VAL A 191 12.83 15.30 -11.06
CA VAL A 191 12.51 15.19 -9.62
C VAL A 191 13.75 15.51 -8.79
N ARG A 192 14.92 14.93 -9.10
CA ARG A 192 16.19 15.23 -8.39
C ARG A 192 16.54 16.71 -8.46
N THR A 193 16.43 17.33 -9.64
CA THR A 193 16.71 18.76 -9.83
C THR A 193 15.80 19.63 -8.97
N HIS A 194 14.48 19.39 -9.01
CA HIS A 194 13.52 20.15 -8.20
C HIS A 194 13.72 19.93 -6.70
N LEU A 195 14.03 18.70 -6.29
CA LEU A 195 14.30 18.36 -4.89
C LEU A 195 15.56 19.08 -4.39
N GLN A 196 16.62 19.14 -5.20
CA GLN A 196 17.83 19.89 -4.88
C GLN A 196 17.56 21.39 -4.75
N GLN A 197 16.73 21.95 -5.63
CA GLN A 197 16.31 23.35 -5.55
C GLN A 197 15.56 23.63 -4.23
N LEU A 198 14.61 22.77 -3.86
CA LEU A 198 13.85 22.90 -2.60
C LEU A 198 14.75 22.87 -1.37
N ARG A 199 15.72 21.94 -1.33
CA ARG A 199 16.69 21.83 -0.23
C ARG A 199 17.65 23.01 -0.12
N SER A 200 17.85 23.76 -1.22
CA SER A 200 18.78 24.90 -1.27
C SER A 200 18.10 26.23 -0.94
N GLN A 201 16.78 26.26 -0.76
CA GLN A 201 16.06 27.47 -0.40
C GLN A 201 16.32 27.81 1.07
N PRO A 202 16.57 29.09 1.41
CA PRO A 202 16.67 29.51 2.80
C PRO A 202 15.34 29.22 3.52
N LYS A 203 15.44 28.67 4.74
CA LYS A 203 14.30 28.44 5.64
C LYS A 203 13.73 29.76 6.16
#